data_AF-A0AAJ3B5F9-F1
#
_entry.id   AF-A0AAJ3B5F9-F1
#
_cell.length_a   1.000
_cell.length_b   1.000
_cell.length_c   1.000
_cell.angle_alpha   90.00
_cell.angle_beta   90.00
_cell.angle_gamma   90.00
#
_symmetry.space_group_name_H-M   'P 1'
#
loop_
_entity.id
_entity.type
_entity.pdbx_description
1 polymer ?
#
loop_
_entity_poly.entity_id
_entity_poly.type
_entity_poly.pdbx_seq_one_letter_code
_entity_poly.pdbx_strand_id
1 'polypeptide(L)'
;MKRKTYQASELRAGQTIFVGRINFVPWPPEPIVAAYLVTSHRGHMPAVGEMFPYQLRPELVAHIGQFCPLFRKRRDAQRWVDQELKELVARLVKKTAGVEKSDAAVIPA
;
A
#
# COMPACT_ATOMS: atom_id res chain seq x y z
N MET A 1 -22.96 -8.76 1.45
CA MET A 1 -22.23 -7.55 0.99
C MET A 1 -21.12 -7.99 0.03
N LYS A 2 -20.98 -7.42 -1.18
CA LYS A 2 -19.89 -7.82 -2.10
C LYS A 2 -18.52 -7.47 -1.48
N ARG A 3 -17.55 -8.39 -1.57
CA ARG A 3 -16.17 -8.16 -1.08
C ARG A 3 -15.56 -6.92 -1.77
N LYS A 4 -14.86 -6.08 -1.00
CA LYS A 4 -14.25 -4.83 -1.48
C LYS A 4 -12.95 -5.05 -2.27
N THR A 5 -12.33 -6.21 -2.11
CA THR A 5 -11.07 -6.60 -2.73
C THR A 5 -11.26 -7.77 -3.69
N TYR A 6 -10.36 -7.87 -4.67
CA TYR A 6 -10.17 -9.05 -5.49
C TYR A 6 -9.33 -10.09 -4.73
N GLN A 7 -9.64 -11.37 -4.93
CA GLN A 7 -8.64 -12.44 -4.78
C GLN A 7 -7.83 -12.55 -6.06
N ALA A 8 -6.60 -13.05 -5.97
CA ALA A 8 -5.74 -13.25 -7.14
C ALA A 8 -6.43 -14.09 -8.23
N SER A 9 -7.18 -15.12 -7.85
CA SER A 9 -7.93 -15.99 -8.77
C SER A 9 -9.10 -15.31 -9.50
N GLU A 10 -9.60 -14.17 -9.00
CA GLU A 10 -10.71 -13.41 -9.60
C GLU A 10 -10.25 -12.43 -10.68
N LEU A 11 -8.94 -12.20 -10.80
CA LEU A 11 -8.39 -11.20 -11.70
C LEU A 11 -8.49 -11.67 -13.15
N ARG A 12 -8.95 -10.77 -14.02
CA ARG A 12 -9.10 -10.99 -15.46
C ARG A 12 -8.63 -9.77 -16.22
N ALA A 13 -8.17 -9.98 -17.46
CA ALA A 13 -7.79 -8.89 -18.34
C ALA A 13 -8.96 -7.89 -18.53
N GLY A 14 -8.63 -6.60 -18.61
CA GLY A 14 -9.59 -5.50 -18.73
C GLY A 14 -10.12 -4.97 -17.39
N GLN A 15 -9.80 -5.61 -16.26
CA GLN A 15 -10.16 -5.09 -14.95
C GLN A 15 -9.17 -4.04 -14.46
N THR A 16 -9.65 -3.03 -13.76
CA THR A 16 -8.80 -2.08 -13.04
C THR A 16 -8.78 -2.43 -11.56
N ILE A 17 -7.58 -2.55 -11.00
CA ILE A 17 -7.36 -2.71 -9.56
C ILE A 17 -6.83 -1.41 -8.96
N PHE A 18 -7.10 -1.20 -7.68
CA PHE A 18 -6.60 -0.06 -6.92
C PHE A 18 -5.78 -0.54 -5.74
N VAL A 19 -4.57 0.01 -5.60
CA VAL A 19 -3.61 -0.34 -4.55
C VAL A 19 -3.28 0.91 -3.76
N GLY A 20 -3.54 0.88 -2.46
CA GLY A 20 -3.10 1.94 -1.55
C GLY A 20 -1.65 1.73 -1.13
N ARG A 21 -0.88 2.81 -0.98
CA ARG A 21 0.47 2.80 -0.40
C ARG A 21 0.77 4.14 0.27
N ILE A 22 1.61 4.13 1.29
CA ILE A 22 2.13 5.36 1.89
C ILE A 22 3.38 5.77 1.13
N ASN A 23 3.43 7.00 0.66
CA ASN A 23 4.61 7.61 0.06
C ASN A 23 5.43 8.29 1.15
N PHE A 24 6.65 7.81 1.36
CA PHE A 24 7.58 8.31 2.36
C PHE A 24 8.59 9.32 1.80
N VAL A 25 8.54 9.61 0.49
CA VAL A 25 9.45 10.57 -0.16
C VAL A 25 9.18 12.01 0.32
N PRO A 26 7.94 12.53 0.24
CA PRO A 26 7.62 13.78 0.92
C PRO A 26 7.55 13.55 2.43
N TRP A 27 7.96 14.56 3.20
CA TRP A 27 7.68 14.66 4.62
C TRP A 27 6.73 15.84 4.84
N PRO A 28 5.51 15.62 5.38
CA PRO A 28 5.01 14.37 5.98
C PRO A 28 4.66 13.27 4.95
N PRO A 29 4.63 11.99 5.35
CA PRO A 29 4.24 10.89 4.46
C PRO A 29 2.79 11.04 3.99
N GLU A 30 2.53 10.70 2.73
CA GLU A 30 1.24 10.92 2.10
C GLU A 30 0.58 9.61 1.63
N PRO A 31 -0.74 9.47 1.75
CA PRO A 31 -1.44 8.32 1.21
C PRO A 31 -1.59 8.44 -0.30
N ILE A 32 -1.14 7.42 -1.04
CA ILE A 32 -1.27 7.34 -2.50
C ILE A 32 -2.12 6.13 -2.87
N VAL A 33 -2.98 6.30 -3.88
CA VAL A 33 -3.68 5.18 -4.54
C VAL A 33 -3.21 5.08 -5.98
N ALA A 34 -2.55 3.98 -6.29
CA ALA A 34 -2.22 3.59 -7.66
C ALA A 34 -3.38 2.81 -8.29
N ALA A 35 -3.65 3.08 -9.55
CA ALA A 35 -4.61 2.32 -10.35
C ALA A 35 -3.83 1.53 -11.41
N TYR A 36 -4.12 0.25 -11.54
CA TYR A 36 -3.49 -0.61 -12.54
C TYR A 36 -4.53 -1.33 -13.37
N LEU A 37 -4.35 -1.32 -14.69
CA LEU A 37 -5.15 -2.10 -15.63
C LEU A 37 -4.54 -3.50 -15.76
N VAL A 38 -5.32 -4.53 -15.47
CA VAL A 38 -4.93 -5.93 -15.69
C VAL A 38 -4.97 -6.21 -17.19
N THR A 39 -3.86 -6.63 -17.78
CA THR A 39 -3.77 -7.01 -19.20
C THR A 39 -3.82 -8.52 -19.39
N SER A 40 -3.68 -8.98 -20.64
CA SER A 40 -3.38 -10.37 -20.94
C SER A 40 -1.92 -10.71 -20.62
N HIS A 41 -1.57 -12.00 -20.67
CA HIS A 41 -0.21 -12.51 -20.46
C HIS A 41 0.83 -12.01 -21.48
N ARG A 42 0.40 -11.33 -22.55
CA ARG A 42 1.28 -10.68 -23.54
C ARG A 42 1.65 -9.23 -23.19
N GLY A 43 1.23 -8.74 -22.02
CA GLY A 43 1.52 -7.38 -21.55
C GLY A 43 3.00 -7.15 -21.19
N HIS A 44 3.34 -5.91 -20.85
CA HIS A 44 4.70 -5.53 -20.42
C HIS A 44 5.10 -6.30 -19.16
N MET A 45 6.30 -6.88 -19.17
CA MET A 45 6.95 -7.41 -17.99
C MET A 45 8.15 -6.48 -17.70
N PRO A 46 8.11 -5.70 -16.61
CA PRO A 46 9.17 -4.75 -16.29
C PRO A 46 10.48 -5.48 -16.00
N ALA A 47 11.60 -4.85 -16.37
CA ALA A 47 12.91 -5.32 -15.97
C ALA A 47 13.11 -5.17 -14.45
N VAL A 48 14.10 -5.86 -13.88
CA VAL A 48 14.44 -5.71 -12.46
C VAL A 48 14.81 -4.25 -12.17
N GLY A 49 14.16 -3.66 -11.17
CA GLY A 49 14.35 -2.25 -10.79
C GLY A 49 13.49 -1.25 -11.56
N GLU A 50 12.78 -1.67 -12.61
CA GLU A 50 11.82 -0.82 -13.31
C GLU A 50 10.53 -0.67 -12.49
N MET A 51 9.97 0.54 -12.51
CA MET A 51 8.72 0.82 -11.81
C MET A 51 7.56 0.06 -12.45
N PHE A 52 6.60 -0.42 -11.65
CA PHE A 52 5.43 -1.09 -12.17
C PHE A 52 4.64 -0.20 -13.14
N PRO A 53 4.45 -0.64 -14.39
CA PRO A 53 3.69 0.12 -15.38
C PRO A 53 2.20 0.18 -15.00
N TYR A 54 1.48 1.15 -15.56
CA TYR A 54 0.02 1.23 -15.41
C TYR A 54 -0.71 -0.05 -15.86
N GLN A 55 -0.16 -0.74 -16.86
CA GLN A 55 -0.69 -1.96 -17.44
C GLN A 55 0.06 -3.18 -16.91
N LEU A 56 -0.59 -3.99 -16.08
CA LEU A 56 0.05 -5.12 -15.41
C LEU A 56 -0.45 -6.46 -15.93
N ARG A 57 0.49 -7.35 -16.19
CA ARG A 57 0.18 -8.76 -16.42
C ARG A 57 -0.44 -9.41 -15.17
N PRO A 58 -1.30 -10.43 -15.31
CA PRO A 58 -1.95 -11.08 -14.17
C PRO A 58 -1.00 -11.60 -13.10
N GLU A 59 0.18 -12.09 -13.48
CA GLU A 59 1.19 -12.62 -12.57
C GLU A 59 1.79 -11.54 -11.66
N LEU A 60 2.03 -10.34 -12.21
CA LEU A 60 2.51 -9.19 -11.43
C LEU A 60 1.44 -8.74 -10.44
N VAL A 61 0.18 -8.74 -10.87
CA VAL A 61 -0.93 -8.39 -9.98
C VAL A 61 -1.10 -9.40 -8.86
N ALA A 62 -0.95 -10.69 -9.16
CA ALA A 62 -0.97 -11.75 -8.14
C ALA A 62 0.18 -11.58 -7.14
N HIS A 63 1.38 -11.23 -7.61
CA HIS A 63 2.52 -10.91 -6.75
C HIS A 63 2.26 -9.70 -5.85
N ILE A 64 1.75 -8.59 -6.40
CA ILE A 64 1.35 -7.41 -5.61
C ILE A 64 0.31 -7.80 -4.54
N GLY A 65 -0.65 -8.66 -4.91
CA GLY A 65 -1.69 -9.16 -4.00
C GLY A 65 -1.18 -9.98 -2.81
N GLN A 66 0.09 -10.39 -2.79
CA GLN A 66 0.73 -11.04 -1.63
C GLN A 66 1.10 -10.03 -0.54
N PHE A 67 1.37 -8.78 -0.91
CA PHE A 67 1.86 -7.75 0.01
C PHE A 67 0.80 -6.72 0.36
N CYS A 68 -0.18 -6.49 -0.51
CA CYS A 68 -1.21 -5.48 -0.28
C CYS A 68 -2.58 -5.87 -0.83
N PRO A 69 -3.67 -5.33 -0.25
CA PRO A 69 -5.01 -5.66 -0.72
C PRO A 69 -5.31 -5.05 -2.10
N LEU A 70 -5.90 -5.85 -2.99
CA LEU A 70 -6.27 -5.43 -4.34
C LEU A 70 -7.71 -4.91 -4.38
N PHE A 71 -7.94 -3.60 -4.28
CA PHE A 71 -9.29 -3.05 -4.19
C PHE A 71 -10.00 -2.94 -5.53
N ARG A 72 -11.33 -3.16 -5.52
CA ARG A 72 -12.20 -2.99 -6.69
C ARG A 72 -12.55 -1.53 -6.98
N LYS A 73 -12.39 -0.64 -5.98
CA LYS A 73 -12.75 0.79 -6.09
C LYS A 73 -11.67 1.65 -5.46
N ARG A 74 -11.34 2.76 -6.12
CA ARG A 74 -10.38 3.77 -5.63
C ARG A 74 -10.71 4.25 -4.21
N ARG A 75 -11.98 4.54 -3.93
CA ARG A 75 -12.43 5.04 -2.61
C ARG A 75 -12.18 4.05 -1.47
N ASP A 76 -12.25 2.76 -1.74
CA ASP A 76 -12.04 1.73 -0.72
C ASP A 76 -10.53 1.57 -0.45
N ALA A 77 -9.70 1.67 -1.50
CA ALA A 77 -8.25 1.74 -1.35
C ALA A 77 -7.82 3.00 -0.58
N GLN A 78 -8.41 4.15 -0.89
CA GLN A 78 -8.10 5.42 -0.20
C GLN A 78 -8.40 5.32 1.30
N ARG A 79 -9.60 4.86 1.65
CA ARG A 79 -9.99 4.67 3.05
C ARG A 79 -9.05 3.73 3.80
N TRP A 80 -8.59 2.68 3.13
CA TRP A 80 -7.64 1.74 3.73
C TRP A 80 -6.28 2.41 3.97
N VAL A 81 -5.71 3.09 2.98
CA VAL A 81 -4.39 3.74 3.15
C VAL A 81 -4.43 4.92 4.13
N ASP A 82 -5.55 5.65 4.20
CA ASP A 82 -5.74 6.71 5.19
C ASP A 82 -5.73 6.14 6.62
N GLN A 83 -6.32 4.94 6.80
CA GLN A 83 -6.32 4.24 8.08
C GLN A 83 -4.92 3.75 8.45
N GLU A 84 -4.20 3.13 7.50
CA GLU A 84 -2.81 2.71 7.70
C GLU A 84 -1.91 3.89 8.10
N LEU A 85 -2.06 5.04 7.44
CA LEU A 85 -1.30 6.24 7.76
C LEU A 85 -1.59 6.74 9.18
N LYS A 86 -2.87 6.78 9.60
CA LYS A 86 -3.24 7.15 10.97
C LYS A 86 -2.60 6.24 12.01
N GLU A 87 -2.62 4.92 11.77
CA GLU A 87 -2.03 3.94 12.67
C GLU A 87 -0.51 4.03 12.73
N LEU A 88 0.12 4.33 11.59
CA LEU A 88 1.55 4.60 11.53
C LEU A 88 1.92 5.85 12.34
N VAL A 89 1.22 6.97 12.12
CA VAL A 89 1.43 8.21 12.87
C VAL A 89 1.22 7.98 14.37
N ALA A 90 0.15 7.29 14.76
CA ALA A 90 -0.10 6.96 16.17
C ALA A 90 1.04 6.13 16.79
N ARG A 91 1.58 5.15 16.05
CA ARG A 91 2.74 4.35 16.48
C ARG A 91 4.00 5.20 16.63
N LEU A 92 4.27 6.09 15.69
CA LEU A 92 5.42 7.00 15.73
C LEU A 92 5.33 7.94 16.94
N VAL A 93 4.17 8.57 17.16
CA VAL A 93 3.92 9.44 18.32
C VAL A 93 4.13 8.68 19.63
N LYS A 94 3.57 7.46 19.75
CA LYS A 94 3.76 6.63 20.95
C LYS A 94 5.22 6.28 21.19
N LYS A 95 5.98 5.99 20.13
CA LYS A 95 7.41 5.70 20.23
C LYS A 95 8.17 6.93 20.72
N THR A 96 7.95 8.10 20.14
CA THR A 96 8.61 9.35 20.55
C THR A 96 8.26 9.73 21.99
N ALA A 97 6.97 9.69 22.37
CA ALA A 97 6.54 9.99 23.74
C ALA A 97 6.98 8.93 24.77
N GLY A 98 7.22 7.69 24.33
CA GLY A 98 7.79 6.63 25.17
C GLY A 98 9.29 6.79 25.41
N VAL A 99 10.02 7.33 24.43
CA VAL A 99 11.46 7.66 24.55
C VAL A 99 11.66 8.85 25.47
N GLU A 100 10.79 9.87 25.43
CA GLU A 100 10.86 11.00 26.37
C GLU A 100 10.67 10.59 27.84
N LYS A 101 9.99 9.46 28.11
CA LYS A 101 9.81 8.96 29.49
C LYS A 101 10.97 8.10 29.98
N SER A 102 11.83 7.57 29.11
CA SER A 102 12.95 6.73 29.52
C SER A 102 14.22 7.52 29.85
N ASP A 103 14.39 8.70 29.26
CA ASP A 103 15.62 9.50 29.42
C ASP A 103 15.60 10.44 30.65
N ALA A 104 14.48 10.46 31.39
CA ALA A 104 14.34 11.26 32.63
C ALA A 104 14.70 10.48 33.91
N ALA A 105 15.10 9.21 33.80
CA ALA A 105 15.57 8.42 34.94
C ALA A 105 17.08 8.17 34.80
N VAL A 106 17.82 8.44 35.86
CA VAL A 106 19.26 8.17 36.06
C VAL A 106 20.20 9.35 35.71
N ILE A 107 20.22 10.34 36.61
CA ILE A 107 21.48 10.96 37.05
C ILE A 107 21.58 10.68 38.56
N PRO A 108 22.38 9.70 39.01
CA PRO A 108 22.73 9.61 40.42
C PRO A 108 23.79 10.67 40.73
N ALA A 109 23.54 11.43 41.79
CA ALA A 109 24.48 12.36 42.41
C ALA A 109 25.58 11.62 43.18
#